data_AF-A0A7X3ZDF0-F1
#
_entry.id   AF-A0A7X3ZDF0-F1
#
_cell.length_a   1.000
_cell.length_b   1.000
_cell.length_c   1.000
_cell.angle_alpha   90.00
_cell.angle_beta   90.00
_cell.angle_gamma   90.00
#
_symmetry.space_group_name_H-M   'P 1'
#
loop_
_entity.id
_entity.type
_entity.pdbx_description
1 polymer ?
#
loop_
_entity_poly.entity_id
_entity_poly.type
_entity_poly.pdbx_seq_one_letter_code
_entity_poly.pdbx_strand_id
1 'polypeptide(L)'
;SFAESVDAVFSNATLHWVKPPEEALACIVACLRQGGRFVAELGGARNVATIRQGLIGQLAARGFHPQSPWYFPNLGEYARLVELAGLRVAYASNFPRPTPLEGESGLRDWMAMFAETLIADVPPSMREELWDAVEDAVHPALYDEGGWHADYWRLRMVAYKE
;
A
#
# COMPACT_ATOMS: atom_id res chain seq x y z
N SER A 1 19.29 -17.10 4.05
CA SER A 1 18.87 -17.11 5.47
C SER A 1 19.81 -16.21 6.27
N PHE A 2 19.37 -15.69 7.41
CA PHE A 2 20.28 -15.03 8.35
C PHE A 2 21.14 -16.07 9.05
N ALA A 3 22.35 -15.68 9.48
CA ALA A 3 23.26 -16.54 10.21
C ALA A 3 22.74 -16.86 11.63
N GLU A 4 21.95 -15.95 12.21
CA GLU A 4 21.36 -16.07 13.54
C GLU A 4 19.90 -15.59 13.53
N SER A 5 19.08 -16.14 14.43
CA SER A 5 17.69 -15.72 14.62
C SER A 5 17.60 -14.35 15.29
N VAL A 6 16.58 -13.57 14.96
CA VAL A 6 16.37 -12.20 15.50
C VAL A 6 15.25 -12.15 16.55
N ASP A 7 15.36 -11.20 17.48
CA ASP A 7 14.33 -10.90 18.48
C ASP A 7 13.05 -10.29 17.89
N ALA A 8 13.21 -9.52 16.82
CA ALA A 8 12.11 -8.81 16.21
C ALA A 8 12.33 -8.59 14.71
N VAL A 9 11.22 -8.61 13.96
CA VAL A 9 11.17 -8.11 12.60
C VAL A 9 10.22 -6.91 12.58
N PHE A 10 10.71 -5.79 12.07
CA PHE A 10 9.95 -4.57 11.88
C PHE A 10 9.82 -4.26 10.40
N SER A 11 8.62 -3.91 9.93
CA SER A 11 8.40 -3.45 8.57
C SER A 11 7.40 -2.30 8.53
N ASN A 12 7.79 -1.17 7.95
CA ASN A 12 6.91 -0.01 7.79
C ASN A 12 6.84 0.38 6.31
N ALA A 13 5.62 0.55 5.81
CA ALA A 13 5.33 1.04 4.47
C ALA A 13 6.00 0.23 3.33
N THR A 14 6.17 -1.09 3.49
CA THR A 14 6.81 -1.94 2.47
C THR A 14 5.94 -3.10 2.01
N LEU A 15 5.33 -3.86 2.94
CA LEU A 15 4.74 -5.17 2.63
C LEU A 15 3.55 -5.15 1.65
N HIS A 16 2.97 -3.98 1.38
CA HIS A 16 1.94 -3.82 0.35
C HIS A 16 2.48 -3.88 -1.09
N TRP A 17 3.80 -3.91 -1.28
CA TRP A 17 4.44 -4.16 -2.58
C TRP A 17 4.81 -5.64 -2.79
N VAL A 18 4.74 -6.46 -1.74
CA VAL A 18 5.25 -7.84 -1.77
C VAL A 18 4.11 -8.80 -2.11
N LYS A 19 4.25 -9.49 -3.25
CA LYS A 19 3.31 -10.49 -3.75
C LYS A 19 4.09 -11.73 -4.22
N PRO A 20 3.77 -12.95 -3.77
CA PRO A 20 2.73 -13.28 -2.79
C PRO A 20 3.13 -12.93 -1.34
N PRO A 21 2.20 -12.47 -0.49
CA PRO A 21 2.50 -12.09 0.90
C PRO A 21 2.94 -13.27 1.78
N GLU A 22 2.53 -14.50 1.44
CA GLU A 22 2.82 -15.73 2.18
C GLU A 22 4.33 -16.02 2.24
N GLU A 23 5.06 -15.75 1.16
CA GLU A 23 6.51 -15.96 1.11
C GLU A 23 7.25 -15.02 2.06
N ALA A 24 6.82 -13.77 2.14
CA ALA A 24 7.36 -12.80 3.08
C ALA A 24 7.14 -13.26 4.53
N LEU A 25 5.92 -13.71 4.85
CA LEU A 25 5.58 -14.22 6.18
C LEU A 25 6.39 -15.46 6.55
N ALA A 26 6.57 -16.40 5.62
CA ALA A 26 7.40 -17.58 5.82
C ALA A 26 8.85 -17.19 6.16
N CYS A 27 9.43 -16.23 5.42
CA CYS A 27 10.76 -15.70 5.72
C CYS A 27 10.81 -15.02 7.10
N ILE A 28 9.82 -14.18 7.43
CA ILE A 28 9.74 -13.49 8.74
C ILE A 28 9.76 -14.52 9.87
N VAL A 29 8.92 -15.56 9.78
CA VAL A 29 8.83 -16.62 10.79
C VAL A 29 10.12 -17.41 10.89
N ALA A 30 10.77 -17.73 9.77
CA ALA A 30 12.03 -18.46 9.76
C ALA A 30 13.17 -17.68 10.43
N CYS A 31 13.13 -16.35 10.39
CA CYS A 31 14.16 -15.50 10.97
C CYS A 31 13.92 -15.20 12.46
N LEU A 32 12.68 -15.25 12.93
CA LEU A 32 12.34 -15.00 14.33
C LEU A 32 12.76 -16.16 15.24
N ARG A 33 13.36 -15.84 16.39
CA ARG A 33 13.53 -16.80 17.49
C ARG A 33 12.21 -17.08 18.20
N GLN A 34 12.19 -18.12 19.03
CA GLN A 34 11.08 -18.40 19.94
C GLN A 34 10.81 -17.19 20.86
N GLY A 35 9.54 -16.76 20.94
CA GLY A 35 9.13 -15.54 21.66
C GLY A 35 9.46 -14.22 20.92
N GLY A 36 10.02 -14.29 19.71
CA GLY A 36 10.29 -13.11 18.89
C GLY A 36 9.01 -12.46 18.36
N ARG A 37 9.08 -11.16 18.02
CA ARG A 37 7.92 -10.38 17.59
C ARG A 37 8.01 -9.87 16.15
N PHE A 38 6.88 -9.90 15.45
CA PHE A 38 6.69 -9.24 14.17
C PHE A 38 5.82 -8.00 14.38
N VAL A 39 6.33 -6.83 13.99
CA VAL A 39 5.60 -5.56 14.05
C VAL A 39 5.59 -4.94 12.66
N ALA A 40 4.40 -4.70 12.12
CA ALA A 40 4.28 -4.15 10.78
C ALA A 40 3.21 -3.07 10.64
N GLU A 41 3.45 -2.17 9.71
CA GLU A 41 2.46 -1.26 9.16
C GLU A 41 2.57 -1.21 7.62
N LEU A 42 1.47 -1.46 6.92
CA LEU A 42 1.39 -1.49 5.46
C LEU A 42 0.11 -0.80 4.97
N GLY A 43 -0.01 -0.59 3.65
CA GLY A 43 -1.28 -0.17 3.06
C GLY A 43 -2.34 -1.25 3.30
N GLY A 44 -3.43 -0.88 3.95
CA GLY A 44 -4.56 -1.78 4.22
C GLY A 44 -5.67 -1.64 3.20
N ALA A 45 -6.75 -2.40 3.37
CA ALA A 45 -7.96 -2.20 2.59
C ALA A 45 -8.39 -0.73 2.65
N ARG A 46 -8.80 -0.20 1.49
CA ARG A 46 -9.12 1.22 1.21
C ARG A 46 -7.92 2.16 1.08
N ASN A 47 -6.69 1.67 1.16
CA ASN A 47 -5.53 2.52 0.98
C ASN A 47 -5.54 3.16 -0.41
N VAL A 48 -5.42 4.50 -0.45
CA VAL A 48 -5.42 5.33 -1.67
C VAL A 48 -6.58 5.01 -2.61
N ALA A 49 -7.75 4.70 -2.04
CA ALA A 49 -8.88 4.19 -2.82
C ALA A 49 -9.36 5.22 -3.84
N THR A 50 -9.47 6.49 -3.46
CA THR A 50 -9.90 7.58 -4.34
C THR A 50 -8.89 7.80 -5.45
N ILE A 51 -7.59 7.91 -5.14
CA ILE A 51 -6.54 8.06 -6.14
C ILE A 51 -6.53 6.88 -7.12
N ARG A 52 -6.55 5.66 -6.59
CA ARG A 52 -6.52 4.44 -7.40
C ARG A 52 -7.74 4.33 -8.31
N GLN A 53 -8.93 4.64 -7.81
CA GLN A 53 -10.16 4.60 -8.61
C GLN A 53 -10.15 5.68 -9.70
N GLY A 54 -9.72 6.91 -9.39
CA GLY A 54 -9.56 7.98 -10.37
C GLY A 54 -8.60 7.59 -11.49
N LEU A 55 -7.40 7.11 -11.14
CA LEU A 55 -6.40 6.69 -12.11
C LEU A 55 -6.88 5.49 -12.96
N ILE A 56 -7.37 4.42 -12.34
CA ILE A 56 -7.86 3.24 -13.08
C ILE A 56 -9.06 3.60 -13.96
N GLY A 57 -9.96 4.47 -13.51
CA GLY A 57 -11.08 4.95 -14.30
C GLY A 57 -10.62 5.69 -15.56
N GLN A 58 -9.66 6.61 -15.42
CA GLN A 58 -9.11 7.37 -16.56
C GLN A 58 -8.28 6.51 -17.52
N LEU A 59 -7.59 5.50 -17.01
CA LEU A 59 -6.88 4.51 -17.83
C LEU A 59 -7.87 3.63 -18.61
N ALA A 60 -8.92 3.13 -17.96
CA ALA A 60 -9.94 2.31 -18.59
C ALA A 60 -10.70 3.08 -19.69
N ALA A 61 -11.00 4.35 -19.47
CA ALA A 61 -11.62 5.23 -20.47
C ALA A 61 -10.76 5.40 -21.73
N ARG A 62 -9.45 5.19 -21.61
CA ARG A 62 -8.46 5.24 -22.71
C ARG A 62 -8.05 3.85 -23.23
N GLY A 63 -8.73 2.79 -22.78
CA GLY A 63 -8.49 1.41 -23.22
C GLY A 63 -7.34 0.69 -22.52
N PHE A 64 -6.81 1.21 -21.42
CA PHE A 64 -5.75 0.59 -20.63
C PHE A 64 -6.31 -0.14 -19.40
N HIS A 65 -5.80 -1.34 -19.12
CA HIS A 65 -6.26 -2.20 -18.02
C HIS A 65 -5.08 -2.77 -17.21
N PRO A 66 -4.31 -1.93 -16.52
CA PRO A 66 -3.14 -2.39 -15.78
C PRO A 66 -3.55 -3.26 -14.58
N GLN A 67 -2.64 -4.16 -14.18
CA GLN A 67 -2.76 -4.89 -12.93
C GLN A 67 -2.24 -4.03 -11.78
N SER A 68 -2.95 -4.04 -10.64
CA SER A 68 -2.50 -3.30 -9.46
C SER A 68 -1.15 -3.83 -8.95
N PRO A 69 -0.13 -2.97 -8.76
CA PRO A 69 1.13 -3.39 -8.17
C PRO A 69 0.97 -3.70 -6.68
N TRP A 70 -0.06 -3.14 -6.04
CA TRP A 70 -0.23 -3.21 -4.60
C TRP A 70 -1.10 -4.38 -4.13
N TYR A 71 -0.76 -4.88 -2.95
CA TYR A 71 -1.54 -5.77 -2.11
C TYR A 71 -2.08 -4.99 -0.90
N PHE A 72 -3.39 -4.74 -0.89
CA PHE A 72 -4.08 -3.97 0.16
C PHE A 72 -5.13 -4.85 0.87
N PRO A 73 -4.70 -5.75 1.77
CA PRO A 73 -5.59 -6.69 2.41
C PRO A 73 -6.52 -6.02 3.41
N ASN A 74 -7.70 -6.62 3.61
CA ASN A 74 -8.49 -6.31 4.79
C ASN A 74 -7.84 -6.91 6.05
N LEU A 75 -8.29 -6.44 7.22
CA LEU A 75 -7.70 -6.82 8.50
C LEU A 75 -7.75 -8.33 8.73
N GLY A 76 -8.90 -8.97 8.48
CA GLY A 76 -9.09 -10.39 8.69
C GLY A 76 -8.28 -11.25 7.74
N GLU A 77 -8.15 -10.84 6.47
CA GLU A 77 -7.33 -11.51 5.47
C GLU A 77 -5.87 -11.61 5.91
N TYR A 78 -5.26 -10.48 6.28
CA TYR A 78 -3.86 -10.47 6.66
C TYR A 78 -3.61 -11.14 8.01
N ALA A 79 -4.50 -10.92 8.99
CA ALA A 79 -4.41 -11.58 10.30
C ALA A 79 -4.44 -13.11 10.16
N ARG A 80 -5.36 -13.63 9.33
CA ARG A 80 -5.43 -15.06 9.02
C ARG A 80 -4.14 -15.58 8.38
N LEU A 81 -3.56 -14.84 7.43
CA LEU A 81 -2.29 -15.24 6.81
C LEU A 81 -1.13 -15.27 7.82
N VAL A 82 -1.07 -14.28 8.71
CA VAL A 82 -0.06 -14.23 9.79
C VAL A 82 -0.20 -15.41 10.75
N GLU A 83 -1.44 -15.76 11.13
CA GLU A 83 -1.73 -16.93 11.97
C GLU A 83 -1.38 -18.25 11.27
N LEU A 84 -1.74 -18.39 9.99
CA LEU A 84 -1.39 -19.56 9.19
C LEU A 84 0.13 -19.72 9.00
N ALA A 85 0.88 -18.62 9.01
CA ALA A 85 2.34 -18.65 8.97
C ALA A 85 2.96 -19.11 10.30
N GLY A 86 2.19 -19.23 11.39
CA GLY A 86 2.65 -19.69 12.70
C GLY A 86 2.97 -18.57 13.69
N LEU A 87 2.39 -17.38 13.52
CA LEU A 87 2.48 -16.30 14.50
C LEU A 87 1.14 -16.06 15.18
N ARG A 88 1.11 -15.90 16.50
CA ARG A 88 -0.08 -15.43 17.20
C ARG A 88 -0.22 -13.92 17.04
N VAL A 89 -1.32 -13.47 16.44
CA VAL A 89 -1.64 -12.03 16.34
C VAL A 89 -2.06 -11.52 17.72
N ALA A 90 -1.35 -10.51 18.23
CA ALA A 90 -1.64 -9.87 19.51
C ALA A 90 -2.41 -8.54 19.34
N TYR A 91 -2.22 -7.88 18.21
CA TYR A 91 -2.88 -6.63 17.88
C TYR A 91 -3.03 -6.49 16.37
N ALA A 92 -4.17 -6.00 15.90
CA ALA A 92 -4.39 -5.61 14.52
C ALA A 92 -5.36 -4.42 14.43
N SER A 93 -5.09 -3.46 13.56
CA SER A 93 -5.97 -2.32 13.30
C SER A 93 -5.86 -1.84 11.86
N ASN A 94 -6.97 -1.46 11.24
CA ASN A 94 -7.00 -0.77 9.95
C ASN A 94 -7.65 0.61 10.14
N PHE A 95 -6.94 1.69 9.81
CA PHE A 95 -7.40 3.05 10.12
C PHE A 95 -7.00 4.05 9.02
N PRO A 96 -7.80 5.11 8.82
CA PRO A 96 -7.46 6.18 7.90
C PRO A 96 -6.28 7.00 8.44
N ARG A 97 -5.39 7.41 7.54
CA ARG A 97 -4.32 8.39 7.81
C ARG A 97 -4.17 9.33 6.60
N PRO A 98 -5.13 10.24 6.38
CA PRO A 98 -4.98 11.29 5.37
C PRO A 98 -3.65 12.00 5.59
N THR A 99 -2.90 12.19 4.51
CA THR A 99 -1.54 12.76 4.58
C THR A 99 -1.42 13.87 3.53
N PRO A 100 -1.07 15.11 3.92
CA PRO A 100 -0.79 16.17 2.97
C PRO A 100 0.30 15.77 1.99
N LEU A 101 0.12 16.14 0.73
CA LEU A 101 1.13 16.02 -0.31
C LEU A 101 1.78 17.40 -0.51
N GLU A 102 3.09 17.42 -0.65
CA GLU A 102 3.84 18.67 -0.69
C GLU A 102 3.69 19.35 -2.07
N GLY A 103 3.45 20.66 -2.04
CA GLY A 103 3.41 21.50 -3.24
C GLY A 103 2.09 21.47 -4.03
N GLU A 104 1.96 22.40 -4.96
CA GLU A 104 0.77 22.53 -5.83
C GLU A 104 0.58 21.30 -6.73
N SER A 105 1.69 20.66 -7.15
CA SER A 105 1.71 19.44 -7.96
C SER A 105 1.74 18.14 -7.13
N GLY A 106 1.43 18.20 -5.84
CA GLY A 106 1.67 17.08 -4.91
C GLY A 106 1.04 15.75 -5.33
N LEU A 107 -0.14 15.78 -5.96
CA LEU A 107 -0.78 14.56 -6.48
C LEU A 107 -0.06 14.00 -7.72
N ARG A 108 0.39 14.84 -8.66
CA ARG A 108 1.20 14.40 -9.81
C ARG A 108 2.50 13.78 -9.38
N ASP A 109 3.22 14.41 -8.46
CA ASP A 109 4.49 13.91 -7.96
C ASP A 109 4.29 12.55 -7.27
N TRP A 110 3.21 12.41 -6.50
CA TRP A 110 2.80 11.14 -5.91
C TRP A 110 2.53 10.06 -6.97
N MET A 111 1.74 10.38 -8.02
CA MET A 111 1.43 9.43 -9.09
C MET A 111 2.66 9.05 -9.91
N ALA A 112 3.53 10.00 -10.21
CA ALA A 112 4.79 9.74 -10.92
C ALA A 112 5.70 8.79 -10.12
N MET A 113 5.73 8.93 -8.79
CA MET A 113 6.56 8.11 -7.91
C MET A 113 5.99 6.72 -7.67
N PHE A 114 4.68 6.58 -7.49
CA PHE A 114 4.07 5.32 -7.01
C PHE A 114 3.23 4.59 -8.05
N ALA A 115 2.75 5.27 -9.10
CA ALA A 115 1.86 4.69 -10.10
C ALA A 115 2.56 4.35 -11.43
N GLU A 116 3.89 4.41 -11.50
CA GLU A 116 4.67 4.14 -12.72
C GLU A 116 4.26 2.82 -13.40
N THR A 117 4.12 1.75 -12.61
CA THR A 117 3.70 0.43 -13.12
C THR A 117 2.27 0.40 -13.67
N LEU A 118 1.39 1.29 -13.20
CA LEU A 118 0.01 1.39 -13.71
C LEU A 118 -0.06 2.11 -15.06
N ILE A 119 0.90 2.98 -15.35
CA ILE A 119 0.96 3.79 -16.57
C ILE A 119 2.01 3.28 -17.57
N ALA A 120 2.61 2.12 -17.33
CA ALA A 120 3.74 1.60 -18.11
C ALA A 120 3.42 1.52 -19.62
N ASP A 121 2.19 1.14 -19.97
CA ASP A 121 1.72 1.01 -21.35
C ASP A 121 1.17 2.32 -21.94
N VAL A 122 1.08 3.39 -21.13
CA VAL A 122 0.57 4.70 -21.58
C VAL A 122 1.66 5.46 -22.32
N PRO A 123 1.45 5.83 -23.60
CA PRO A 123 2.40 6.61 -24.37
C PRO A 123 2.73 7.93 -23.66
N PRO A 124 3.99 8.40 -23.66
CA PRO A 124 4.37 9.66 -23.03
C PRO A 124 3.52 10.86 -23.48
N SER A 125 3.11 10.89 -24.75
CA SER A 125 2.25 11.94 -25.31
C SER A 125 0.85 12.02 -24.71
N MET A 126 0.39 10.97 -24.02
CA MET A 126 -0.94 10.91 -23.38
C MET A 126 -0.88 11.14 -21.86
N ARG A 127 0.32 11.24 -21.27
CA ARG A 127 0.47 11.26 -19.80
C ARG A 127 -0.01 12.56 -19.18
N GLU A 128 0.29 13.71 -19.79
CA GLU A 128 -0.18 15.00 -19.27
C GLU A 128 -1.72 15.07 -19.23
N GLU A 129 -2.38 14.71 -20.33
CA GLU A 129 -3.85 14.69 -20.38
C GLU A 129 -4.46 13.67 -19.40
N LEU A 130 -3.78 12.53 -19.19
CA LEU A 130 -4.16 11.57 -18.16
C LEU A 130 -4.05 12.18 -16.76
N TRP A 131 -2.99 12.90 -16.46
CA TRP A 131 -2.79 13.55 -15.16
C TRP A 131 -3.83 14.61 -14.87
N ASP A 132 -4.08 15.51 -15.82
CA ASP A 132 -5.14 16.51 -15.73
C ASP A 132 -6.49 15.85 -15.39
N ALA A 133 -6.84 14.80 -16.15
CA ALA A 133 -8.11 14.11 -15.98
C ALA A 133 -8.23 13.34 -14.66
N VAL A 134 -7.11 12.86 -14.09
CA VAL A 134 -7.10 12.22 -12.78
C VAL A 134 -7.23 13.24 -11.67
N GLU A 135 -6.48 14.34 -11.75
CA GLU A 135 -6.59 15.45 -10.79
C GLU A 135 -8.02 15.98 -10.74
N ASP A 136 -8.62 16.32 -11.88
CA ASP A 136 -10.01 16.79 -11.96
C ASP A 136 -10.99 15.79 -11.32
N ALA A 137 -10.80 14.50 -11.57
CA ALA A 137 -11.69 13.45 -11.07
C ALA A 137 -11.63 13.30 -9.53
N VAL A 138 -10.47 13.53 -8.92
CA VAL A 138 -10.27 13.33 -7.48
C VAL A 138 -10.22 14.62 -6.67
N HIS A 139 -10.10 15.78 -7.34
CA HIS A 139 -10.03 17.10 -6.72
C HIS A 139 -11.13 17.34 -5.68
N PRO A 140 -12.43 17.05 -5.93
CA PRO A 140 -13.48 17.31 -4.94
C PRO A 140 -13.33 16.54 -3.63
N ALA A 141 -12.55 15.46 -3.62
CA ALA A 141 -12.36 14.58 -2.47
C ALA A 141 -10.98 14.74 -1.80
N LEU A 142 -9.96 15.17 -2.55
CA LEU A 142 -8.56 15.13 -2.11
C LEU A 142 -7.86 16.49 -2.09
N TYR A 143 -8.53 17.58 -2.49
CA TYR A 143 -7.98 18.92 -2.45
C TYR A 143 -8.83 19.84 -1.59
N ASP A 144 -8.18 20.57 -0.68
CA ASP A 144 -8.80 21.60 0.17
C ASP A 144 -7.86 22.81 0.33
N GLU A 145 -8.17 23.73 1.25
CA GLU A 145 -7.36 24.93 1.52
C GLU A 145 -5.89 24.61 1.90
N GLY A 146 -5.63 23.41 2.43
CA GLY A 146 -4.30 22.91 2.78
C GLY A 146 -3.58 22.20 1.63
N GLY A 147 -4.22 22.08 0.46
CA GLY A 147 -3.67 21.46 -0.74
C GLY A 147 -4.10 20.00 -0.93
N TRP A 148 -3.29 19.25 -1.69
CA TRP A 148 -3.55 17.85 -2.00
C TRP A 148 -3.33 16.95 -0.79
N HIS A 149 -4.16 15.92 -0.66
CA HIS A 149 -4.04 14.88 0.36
C HIS A 149 -4.11 13.49 -0.26
N ALA A 150 -3.27 12.58 0.18
CA ALA A 150 -3.42 11.15 -0.09
C ALA A 150 -4.31 10.50 0.98
N ASP A 151 -5.36 9.80 0.53
CA ASP A 151 -6.34 9.08 1.36
C ASP A 151 -5.80 7.72 1.85
N TYR A 152 -4.63 7.72 2.50
CA TYR A 152 -4.03 6.49 2.99
C TYR A 152 -4.90 5.80 4.03
N TRP A 153 -4.88 4.47 3.98
CA TRP A 153 -5.34 3.58 5.04
C TRP A 153 -4.22 2.65 5.42
N ARG A 154 -3.95 2.55 6.73
CA ARG A 154 -2.85 1.76 7.25
C ARG A 154 -3.40 0.56 8.01
N LEU A 155 -2.95 -0.63 7.61
CA LEU A 155 -3.08 -1.84 8.40
C LEU A 155 -1.84 -1.94 9.28
N ARG A 156 -2.05 -2.04 10.60
CA ARG A 156 -0.99 -2.20 11.59
C ARG A 156 -1.18 -3.51 12.34
N MET A 157 -0.09 -4.22 12.60
CA MET A 157 -0.12 -5.52 13.28
C MET A 157 1.06 -5.70 14.24
N VAL A 158 0.78 -6.40 15.35
CA VAL A 158 1.79 -6.99 16.24
C VAL A 158 1.48 -8.46 16.39
N ALA A 159 2.45 -9.32 16.14
CA ALA A 159 2.33 -10.76 16.28
C ALA A 159 3.59 -11.37 16.92
N TYR A 160 3.47 -12.56 17.49
CA TYR A 160 4.55 -13.24 18.21
C TYR A 160 4.73 -14.66 17.69
N LYS A 161 5.98 -15.12 17.65
CA LYS A 161 6.32 -16.53 17.42
C LYS A 161 6.26 -17.26 18.76
N GLU A 162 5.33 -18.22 18.86
CA GLU A 162 5.04 -19.01 20.07
C GLU A 162 5.44 -20.48 19.97
#